data_AF-A0A1C3EE70-F1
#
_entry.id   AF-A0A1C3EE70-F1
#
_cell.length_a   1.000
_cell.length_b   1.000
_cell.length_c   1.000
_cell.angle_alpha   90.00
_cell.angle_beta   90.00
_cell.angle_gamma   90.00
#
_symmetry.space_group_name_H-M   'P 1'
#
loop_
_entity.id
_entity.type
_entity.pdbx_description
1 polymer ?
#
loop_
_entity_poly.entity_id
_entity_poly.type
_entity_poly.pdbx_seq_one_letter_code
_entity_poly.pdbx_strand_id
1 'polypeptide(L)'
;MLLATEKKSGESLHGAYSASTLQDFISSFYTPEFMDEFGEPDIELADHVQQIITRKDIRGKISDSVGDPETLLGTTADAVQLLLYGFTGLIAKLHTANSLAEVREAAAPFSELAEGFQNKVSSGEVKLPFQIKGLSSVVEDIEKRATAVAVVLENSSGE
;
A
#
# COMPACT_ATOMS: atom_id res chain seq x y z
N MET A 1 -15.88 24.85 -23.57
CA MET A 1 -14.54 24.62 -23.01
C MET A 1 -14.25 25.77 -22.07
N LEU A 2 -14.53 25.60 -20.78
CA LEU A 2 -14.32 26.62 -19.75
C LEU A 2 -13.21 26.11 -18.83
N LEU A 3 -12.05 26.77 -18.92
CA LEU A 3 -10.91 26.60 -18.01
C LEU A 3 -11.17 27.50 -16.80
N ALA A 4 -11.63 26.93 -15.68
CA ALA A 4 -11.64 27.62 -14.41
C ALA A 4 -10.27 27.43 -13.74
N THR A 5 -9.41 28.44 -13.83
CA THR A 5 -8.18 28.54 -13.05
C THR A 5 -8.49 29.36 -11.79
N GLU A 6 -8.77 28.66 -10.69
CA GLU A 6 -8.85 29.34 -9.39
C GLU A 6 -7.43 29.55 -8.84
N LYS A 7 -7.02 30.82 -8.81
CA LYS A 7 -5.77 31.27 -8.21
C LYS A 7 -6.10 31.82 -6.82
N LYS A 8 -5.84 31.04 -5.76
CA LYS A 8 -5.70 31.56 -4.38
C LYS A 8 -4.58 30.85 -3.62
N SER A 9 -3.63 31.70 -3.22
CA SER A 9 -2.64 31.59 -2.13
C SER A 9 -2.30 30.21 -1.55
N GLY A 10 -1.08 29.77 -1.81
CA GLY A 10 -0.08 29.66 -0.74
C GLY A 10 -0.20 28.55 0.30
N GLU A 11 -1.14 27.62 0.17
CA GLU A 11 -1.12 26.36 0.92
C GLU A 11 -1.19 25.19 -0.07
N SER A 12 -0.38 24.18 0.19
CA SER A 12 -0.18 23.00 -0.64
C SER A 12 -1.50 22.46 -1.22
N LEU A 13 -1.55 22.33 -2.56
CA LEU A 13 -2.63 21.68 -3.33
C LEU A 13 -2.75 20.17 -3.06
N HIS A 14 -2.19 19.66 -1.95
CA HIS A 14 -2.32 18.29 -1.47
C HIS A 14 -3.37 18.14 -0.36
N GLY A 15 -4.41 18.98 -0.36
CA GLY A 15 -5.64 18.68 0.38
C GLY A 15 -6.27 17.40 -0.15
N ALA A 16 -6.48 16.41 0.71
CA ALA A 16 -7.23 15.21 0.37
C ALA A 16 -8.67 15.61 -0.01
N TYR A 17 -8.99 15.57 -1.31
CA TYR A 17 -10.37 15.74 -1.76
C TYR A 17 -11.18 14.55 -1.23
N SER A 18 -12.01 14.80 -0.22
CA SER A 18 -12.97 13.83 0.29
C SER A 18 -14.21 13.80 -0.60
N ALA A 19 -15.03 12.74 -0.51
CA ALA A 19 -16.29 12.66 -1.24
C ALA A 19 -17.21 13.86 -0.94
N SER A 20 -17.24 14.33 0.33
CA SER A 20 -17.99 15.52 0.71
C SER A 20 -17.41 16.80 0.10
N THR A 21 -16.08 16.94 -0.02
CA THR A 21 -15.45 18.10 -0.68
C THR A 21 -15.81 18.19 -2.16
N LEU A 22 -15.95 17.04 -2.84
CA LEU A 22 -16.41 17.00 -4.22
C LEU A 22 -17.90 17.29 -4.34
N GLN A 23 -18.71 16.82 -3.40
CA GLN A 23 -20.13 17.15 -3.32
C GLN A 23 -20.33 18.65 -3.08
N ASP A 24 -19.60 19.26 -2.16
CA ASP A 24 -19.62 20.70 -1.89
C ASP A 24 -19.19 21.50 -3.14
N PHE A 25 -18.15 21.04 -3.83
CA PHE A 25 -17.71 21.64 -5.09
C PHE A 25 -18.79 21.56 -6.18
N ILE A 26 -19.41 20.39 -6.38
CA ILE A 26 -20.45 20.23 -7.40
C ILE A 26 -21.70 21.04 -7.04
N SER A 27 -22.10 21.05 -5.77
CA SER A 27 -23.20 21.86 -5.23
C SER A 27 -22.97 23.36 -5.42
N SER A 28 -21.71 23.82 -5.43
CA SER A 28 -21.37 25.23 -5.70
C SER A 28 -21.70 25.71 -7.12
N PHE A 29 -21.92 24.81 -8.08
CA PHE A 29 -22.33 25.16 -9.44
C PHE A 29 -23.84 25.40 -9.59
N TYR A 30 -24.63 25.08 -8.56
CA TYR A 30 -26.07 25.27 -8.56
C TYR A 30 -26.43 26.50 -7.72
N THR A 31 -27.30 27.35 -8.28
CA THR A 31 -27.76 28.53 -7.55
C THR A 31 -28.86 28.14 -6.55
N PRO A 32 -29.04 28.91 -5.46
CA PRO A 32 -30.12 28.66 -4.49
C PRO A 32 -31.50 28.60 -5.15
N GLU A 33 -31.73 29.42 -6.19
CA GLU A 33 -33.00 29.43 -6.94
C GLU A 33 -33.24 28.12 -7.70
N PHE A 34 -32.17 27.52 -8.23
CA PHE A 34 -32.26 26.23 -8.90
C PHE A 34 -32.57 25.10 -7.90
N MET A 35 -31.97 25.15 -6.70
CA MET A 35 -32.21 24.16 -5.65
C MET A 35 -33.63 24.25 -5.08
N ASP A 36 -34.19 25.45 -4.94
CA ASP A 36 -35.57 25.65 -4.49
C ASP A 36 -36.60 25.13 -5.52
N GLU A 37 -36.29 25.23 -6.82
CA GLU A 37 -37.21 24.83 -7.90
C GLU A 37 -37.12 23.34 -8.26
N PHE A 38 -35.90 22.78 -8.25
CA PHE A 38 -35.65 21.41 -8.72
C PHE A 38 -35.20 20.43 -7.62
N GLY A 39 -34.98 20.92 -6.40
CA GLY A 39 -34.43 20.14 -5.29
C GLY A 39 -32.90 20.00 -5.38
N GLU A 40 -32.28 19.48 -4.32
CA GLU A 40 -30.86 19.12 -4.35
C GLU A 40 -30.63 18.01 -5.39
N PRO A 41 -29.69 18.18 -6.34
CA PRO A 41 -29.38 17.15 -7.31
C PRO A 41 -28.75 15.95 -6.59
N ASP A 42 -29.34 14.79 -6.79
CA ASP A 42 -28.77 13.53 -6.32
C ASP A 42 -27.57 13.16 -7.22
N ILE A 43 -26.37 13.47 -6.73
CA ILE A 43 -25.13 13.24 -7.46
C ILE A 43 -24.57 11.89 -7.04
N GLU A 44 -24.92 10.85 -7.80
CA GLU A 44 -24.28 9.55 -7.67
C GLU A 44 -22.89 9.57 -8.33
N LEU A 45 -21.84 9.44 -7.52
CA LEU A 45 -20.50 9.21 -8.03
C LEU A 45 -20.40 7.79 -8.56
N ALA A 46 -19.89 7.65 -9.79
CA ALA A 46 -19.61 6.34 -10.34
C ALA A 46 -18.62 5.56 -9.45
N ASP A 47 -18.84 4.26 -9.27
CA ASP A 47 -18.06 3.40 -8.35
C ASP A 47 -16.54 3.54 -8.49
N HIS A 48 -16.05 3.64 -9.72
CA HIS A 48 -14.62 3.77 -9.99
C HIS A 48 -14.03 5.07 -9.45
N VAL A 49 -14.79 6.17 -9.45
CA VAL A 49 -14.40 7.46 -8.88
C VAL A 49 -14.33 7.34 -7.36
N GLN A 50 -15.33 6.70 -6.75
CA GLN A 50 -15.37 6.46 -5.31
C GLN A 50 -14.17 5.62 -4.83
N GLN A 51 -13.80 4.60 -5.60
CA GLN A 51 -12.62 3.76 -5.32
C GLN A 51 -11.30 4.56 -5.41
N ILE A 52 -11.17 5.46 -6.39
CA ILE A 52 -9.98 6.32 -6.54
C ILE A 52 -9.84 7.26 -5.34
N ILE A 53 -10.93 7.93 -4.94
CA ILE A 53 -10.96 8.85 -3.79
C ILE A 53 -10.56 8.09 -2.52
N THR A 54 -11.21 6.95 -2.27
CA THR A 54 -10.93 6.10 -1.10
C THR A 54 -9.47 5.67 -1.07
N ARG A 55 -8.91 5.23 -2.20
CA ARG A 55 -7.51 4.83 -2.29
C ARG A 55 -6.55 5.99 -2.03
N LYS A 56 -6.87 7.19 -2.51
CA LYS A 56 -6.06 8.39 -2.31
C LYS A 56 -6.08 8.83 -0.85
N ASP A 57 -7.26 8.85 -0.22
CA ASP A 57 -7.42 9.19 1.20
C ASP A 57 -6.65 8.22 2.11
N ILE A 58 -6.77 6.91 1.87
CA ILE A 58 -6.00 5.90 2.62
C ILE A 58 -4.49 6.12 2.47
N ARG A 59 -4.01 6.41 1.25
CA ARG A 59 -2.58 6.68 1.00
C ARG A 59 -2.09 7.94 1.69
N GLY A 60 -2.90 9.01 1.68
CA GLY A 60 -2.60 10.23 2.44
C GLY A 60 -2.43 9.92 3.92
N LYS A 61 -3.41 9.24 4.51
CA LYS A 61 -3.36 8.83 5.93
C LYS A 61 -2.14 7.97 6.27
N ILE A 62 -1.76 7.03 5.40
CA ILE A 62 -0.54 6.23 5.58
C ILE A 62 0.70 7.12 5.56
N SER A 63 0.82 8.02 4.57
CA SER A 63 1.94 8.95 4.44
C SER A 63 2.08 9.85 5.67
N ASP A 64 0.96 10.36 6.17
CA ASP A 64 0.94 11.28 7.32
C ASP A 64 1.22 10.58 8.65
N SER A 65 0.83 9.31 8.78
CA SER A 65 0.83 8.60 10.08
C SER A 65 1.97 7.58 10.25
N VAL A 66 2.49 7.01 9.16
CA VAL A 66 3.42 5.86 9.20
C VAL A 66 4.78 6.21 8.61
N GLY A 67 4.84 7.19 7.71
CA GLY A 67 6.07 7.63 7.06
C GLY A 67 5.86 7.84 5.56
N ASP A 68 6.75 8.64 4.96
CA ASP A 68 6.77 8.87 3.52
C ASP A 68 7.18 7.60 2.73
N PRO A 69 6.91 7.55 1.41
CA PRO A 69 7.26 6.39 0.59
C PRO A 69 8.74 5.99 0.67
N GLU A 70 9.65 6.96 0.81
CA GLU A 70 11.09 6.75 0.93
C GLU A 70 11.44 6.02 2.24
N THR A 71 10.86 6.43 3.36
CA THR A 71 11.03 5.79 4.68
C THR A 71 10.48 4.37 4.68
N LEU A 72 9.29 4.17 4.09
CA LEU A 72 8.68 2.85 3.95
C LEU A 72 9.52 1.93 3.05
N LEU A 73 10.10 2.48 1.98
CA LEU A 73 11.02 1.75 1.09
C LEU A 73 12.32 1.39 1.82
N GLY A 74 12.89 2.31 2.61
CA GLY A 74 14.07 2.04 3.44
C GLY A 74 13.83 0.90 4.43
N THR A 75 12.72 0.94 5.15
CA THR A 75 12.31 -0.15 6.06
C THR A 75 12.12 -1.48 5.33
N THR A 76 11.57 -1.44 4.12
CA THR A 76 11.41 -2.63 3.27
C THR A 76 12.78 -3.18 2.83
N ALA A 77 13.71 -2.31 2.45
CA ALA A 77 15.06 -2.69 2.07
C ALA A 77 15.80 -3.36 3.23
N ASP A 78 15.72 -2.80 4.44
CA ASP A 78 16.32 -3.37 5.65
C ASP A 78 15.74 -4.78 5.95
N ALA A 79 14.42 -4.93 5.83
CA ALA A 79 13.76 -6.23 6.02
C ALA A 79 14.25 -7.28 5.00
N VAL A 80 14.42 -6.89 3.73
CA VAL A 80 14.95 -7.77 2.68
C VAL A 80 16.42 -8.11 2.92
N GLN A 81 17.23 -7.14 3.38
CA GLN A 81 18.64 -7.38 3.71
C GLN A 81 18.80 -8.36 4.88
N LEU A 82 18.00 -8.19 5.94
CA LEU A 82 17.96 -9.12 7.08
C LEU A 82 17.52 -10.51 6.64
N LEU A 83 16.49 -10.61 5.79
CA LEU A 83 16.03 -11.87 5.22
C LEU A 83 17.14 -12.53 4.39
N LEU A 84 17.81 -11.78 3.52
CA LEU A 84 18.88 -12.29 2.66
C LEU A 84 20.08 -12.78 3.49
N TYR A 85 20.50 -11.99 4.48
CA TYR A 85 21.57 -12.38 5.41
C TYR A 85 21.23 -13.68 6.14
N GLY A 86 20.02 -13.79 6.68
CA GLY A 86 19.60 -14.98 7.40
C GLY A 86 19.47 -16.21 6.49
N PHE A 87 18.86 -16.04 5.33
CA PHE A 87 18.62 -17.11 4.37
C PHE A 87 19.92 -17.66 3.78
N THR A 88 20.86 -16.79 3.39
CA THR A 88 22.17 -17.23 2.86
C THR A 88 22.99 -17.94 3.94
N GLY A 89 22.96 -17.45 5.19
CA GLY A 89 23.60 -18.12 6.32
C GLY A 89 23.01 -19.50 6.59
N LEU A 90 21.68 -19.64 6.50
CA LEU A 90 21.00 -20.93 6.61
C LEU A 90 21.43 -21.88 5.49
N ILE A 91 21.44 -21.44 4.22
CA ILE A 91 21.87 -22.26 3.08
C ILE A 91 23.31 -22.73 3.27
N ALA A 92 24.23 -21.85 3.66
CA ALA A 92 25.64 -22.20 3.85
C ALA A 92 25.81 -23.32 4.89
N LYS A 93 25.09 -23.25 6.01
CA LYS A 93 25.12 -24.29 7.04
C LYS A 93 24.45 -25.59 6.60
N LEU A 94 23.31 -25.51 5.90
CA LEU A 94 22.61 -26.68 5.37
C LEU A 94 23.44 -27.41 4.32
N HIS A 95 24.20 -26.70 3.50
CA HIS A 95 25.06 -27.30 2.48
C HIS A 95 26.14 -28.20 3.08
N THR A 96 26.63 -27.87 4.28
CA THR A 96 27.66 -28.64 4.98
C THR A 96 27.10 -29.61 6.01
N ALA A 97 25.78 -29.63 6.24
CA ALA A 97 25.16 -30.44 7.27
C ALA A 97 25.11 -31.92 6.86
N ASN A 98 25.65 -32.80 7.69
CA ASN A 98 25.68 -34.25 7.46
C ASN A 98 24.72 -35.02 8.37
N SER A 99 24.00 -34.30 9.24
CA SER A 99 23.10 -34.90 10.21
C SER A 99 21.88 -34.01 10.47
N LEU A 100 20.80 -34.63 10.94
CA LEU A 100 19.61 -33.88 11.37
C LEU A 100 19.91 -32.95 12.55
N ALA A 101 20.89 -33.29 13.38
CA ALA A 101 21.33 -32.44 14.49
C ALA A 101 21.95 -31.14 13.96
N GLU A 102 22.84 -31.22 12.97
CA GLU A 102 23.43 -30.05 12.31
C GLU A 102 22.39 -29.20 11.57
N VAL A 103 21.37 -29.82 10.97
CA VAL A 103 20.23 -29.10 10.37
C VAL A 103 19.47 -28.27 11.42
N ARG A 104 19.23 -28.83 12.61
CA ARG A 104 18.57 -28.10 13.71
C ARG A 104 19.45 -26.97 14.23
N GLU A 105 20.76 -27.21 14.37
CA GLU A 105 21.72 -26.19 14.77
C GLU A 105 21.82 -25.05 13.75
N ALA A 106 21.68 -25.36 12.45
CA ALA A 106 21.65 -24.34 11.39
C ALA A 106 20.48 -23.37 11.54
N ALA A 107 19.32 -23.85 12.01
CA ALA A 107 18.12 -23.04 12.22
C ALA A 107 18.11 -22.31 13.59
N ALA A 108 18.88 -22.78 14.56
CA ALA A 108 18.86 -22.25 15.94
C ALA A 108 19.05 -20.73 16.06
N PRO A 109 19.98 -20.07 15.33
CA PRO A 109 20.15 -18.62 15.42
C PRO A 109 18.93 -17.79 15.01
N PHE A 110 18.03 -18.38 14.22
CA PHE A 110 16.83 -17.71 13.71
C PHE A 110 15.56 -18.15 14.43
N SER A 111 15.60 -19.25 15.21
CA SER A 111 14.41 -19.76 15.91
C SER A 111 13.92 -18.76 16.95
N GLU A 112 14.80 -18.18 17.78
CA GLU A 112 14.40 -17.23 18.81
C GLU A 112 13.76 -15.97 18.22
N LEU A 113 14.36 -15.43 17.15
CA LEU A 113 13.81 -14.27 16.42
C LEU A 113 12.46 -14.60 15.75
N ALA A 114 12.36 -15.77 15.12
CA ALA A 114 11.13 -16.20 14.44
C ALA A 114 9.99 -16.47 15.43
N GLU A 115 10.27 -17.14 16.53
CA GLU A 115 9.31 -17.39 17.61
C GLU A 115 8.85 -16.09 18.27
N GLY A 116 9.79 -15.20 18.59
CA GLY A 116 9.48 -13.89 19.15
C GLY A 116 8.58 -13.07 18.22
N PHE A 117 8.92 -13.00 16.93
CA PHE A 117 8.09 -12.31 15.95
C PHE A 117 6.71 -12.96 15.80
N GLN A 118 6.64 -14.29 15.69
CA GLN A 118 5.35 -14.97 15.57
C GLN A 118 4.47 -14.81 16.80
N ASN A 119 5.02 -14.85 18.00
CA ASN A 119 4.26 -14.61 19.22
C ASN A 119 3.65 -13.20 19.22
N LYS A 120 4.39 -12.19 18.73
CA LYS A 120 3.86 -10.83 18.58
C LYS A 120 2.77 -10.72 17.51
N VAL A 121 2.92 -11.44 16.41
CA VAL A 121 1.90 -11.49 15.34
C VAL A 121 0.64 -12.22 15.81
N SER A 122 0.80 -13.36 16.47
CA SER A 122 -0.32 -14.18 16.98
C SER A 122 -1.06 -13.52 18.14
N SER A 123 -0.37 -12.75 18.99
CA SER A 123 -1.00 -11.96 20.06
C SER A 123 -1.67 -10.68 19.55
N GLY A 124 -1.40 -10.27 18.31
CA GLY A 124 -1.90 -9.03 17.72
C GLY A 124 -1.14 -7.77 18.14
N GLU A 125 -0.01 -7.90 18.85
CA GLU A 125 0.95 -6.81 19.11
C GLU A 125 1.50 -6.26 17.79
N VAL A 126 1.86 -7.16 16.87
CA VAL A 126 2.25 -6.82 15.50
C VAL A 126 1.12 -7.21 14.55
N LYS A 127 0.63 -6.25 13.77
CA LYS A 127 -0.38 -6.48 12.74
C LYS A 127 0.24 -6.36 11.37
N LEU A 128 0.15 -7.42 10.58
CA LEU A 128 0.70 -7.45 9.24
C LEU A 128 -0.39 -7.05 8.24
N PRO A 129 -0.13 -6.13 7.28
CA PRO A 129 -1.15 -5.65 6.36
C PRO A 129 -1.88 -6.76 5.58
N PHE A 130 -1.22 -7.89 5.29
CA PHE A 130 -1.86 -9.02 4.61
C PHE A 130 -2.95 -9.70 5.46
N GLN A 131 -2.86 -9.62 6.80
CA GLN A 131 -3.90 -10.16 7.69
C GLN A 131 -5.20 -9.37 7.57
N ILE A 132 -5.10 -8.08 7.21
CA ILE A 132 -6.25 -7.20 6.98
C ILE A 132 -6.76 -7.36 5.54
N LYS A 133 -5.86 -7.40 4.56
CA LYS A 133 -6.21 -7.51 3.13
C LYS A 133 -6.67 -8.92 2.71
N GLY A 134 -6.26 -9.94 3.45
CA GLY A 134 -6.41 -11.34 3.06
C GLY A 134 -5.29 -11.81 2.15
N LEU A 135 -4.82 -13.04 2.38
CA LEU A 135 -3.68 -13.62 1.66
C LEU A 135 -3.92 -13.67 0.15
N SER A 136 -5.10 -14.15 -0.28
CA SER A 136 -5.45 -14.26 -1.70
C SER A 136 -5.39 -12.92 -2.43
N SER A 137 -5.89 -11.84 -1.82
CA SER A 137 -5.85 -10.51 -2.41
C SER A 137 -4.42 -10.00 -2.55
N VAL A 138 -3.56 -10.26 -1.57
CA VAL A 138 -2.15 -9.87 -1.63
C VAL A 138 -1.39 -10.65 -2.71
N VAL A 139 -1.65 -11.96 -2.83
CA VAL A 139 -1.04 -12.80 -3.88
C VAL A 139 -1.45 -12.30 -5.26
N GLU A 140 -2.74 -12.05 -5.48
CA GLU A 140 -3.25 -11.50 -6.74
C GLU A 140 -2.61 -10.14 -7.07
N ASP A 141 -2.45 -9.27 -6.07
CA ASP A 141 -1.76 -7.99 -6.21
C ASP A 141 -0.31 -8.15 -6.66
N ILE A 142 0.40 -9.14 -6.10
CA ILE A 142 1.79 -9.47 -6.45
C ILE A 142 1.85 -9.99 -7.89
N GLU A 143 1.01 -10.97 -8.24
CA GLU A 143 0.96 -11.59 -9.56
C GLU A 143 0.68 -10.56 -10.66
N LYS A 144 -0.34 -9.71 -10.45
CA LYS A 144 -0.68 -8.64 -11.40
C LYS A 144 0.48 -7.68 -11.63
N ARG A 145 1.15 -7.23 -10.56
CA ARG A 145 2.26 -6.26 -10.66
C ARG A 145 3.50 -6.90 -11.27
N ALA A 146 3.87 -8.09 -10.83
CA ALA A 146 5.02 -8.82 -11.36
C ALA A 146 4.84 -9.08 -12.87
N THR A 147 3.64 -9.51 -13.27
CA THR A 147 3.32 -9.74 -14.70
C THR A 147 3.38 -8.45 -15.50
N ALA A 148 2.76 -7.37 -15.01
CA ALA A 148 2.79 -6.08 -15.71
C ALA A 148 4.22 -5.55 -15.90
N VAL A 149 5.08 -5.69 -14.88
CA VAL A 149 6.50 -5.32 -14.98
C VAL A 149 7.24 -6.20 -15.97
N ALA A 150 7.04 -7.52 -15.93
CA ALA A 150 7.65 -8.45 -16.87
C ALA A 150 7.30 -8.12 -18.32
N VAL A 151 6.01 -7.84 -18.61
CA VAL A 151 5.55 -7.42 -19.94
C VAL A 151 6.24 -6.12 -20.41
N VAL A 152 6.43 -5.14 -19.52
CA VAL A 152 7.18 -3.92 -19.86
C VAL A 152 8.63 -4.24 -20.19
N LEU A 153 9.29 -5.11 -19.41
CA LEU A 153 10.68 -5.52 -19.65
C LEU A 153 10.85 -6.30 -20.95
N GLU A 154 9.95 -7.24 -21.26
CA GLU A 154 9.95 -8.00 -22.51
C GLU A 154 9.84 -7.08 -23.73
N ASN A 155 8.92 -6.12 -23.67
CA ASN A 155 8.74 -5.13 -24.73
C ASN A 155 9.89 -4.12 -24.83
N SER A 156 10.65 -3.90 -23.76
CA SER A 156 11.81 -3.00 -23.72
C SER A 156 13.12 -3.70 -24.08
N SER A 157 13.19 -5.02 -23.99
CA SER A 157 14.38 -5.84 -24.30
C SER A 157 14.37 -6.36 -25.75
N GLY A 158 13.42 -5.90 -26.57
CA GLY A 158 13.29 -6.20 -27.99
C GLY A 158 14.02 -5.24 -28.93
N GLU A 159 14.90 -4.38 -28.40
CA GLU A 159 15.91 -3.59 -29.14
C GLU A 159 17.32 -4.15 -28.86
#